data_AF-A0A946BGR7-F1
#
_entry.id   AF-A0A946BGR7-F1
#
_cell.length_a   1.000
_cell.length_b   1.000
_cell.length_c   1.000
_cell.angle_alpha   90.00
_cell.angle_beta   90.00
_cell.angle_gamma   90.00
#
_symmetry.space_group_name_H-M   'P 1'
#
loop_
_entity.id
_entity.type
_entity.pdbx_description
1 polymer ?
#
loop_
_entity_poly.entity_id
_entity_poly.type
_entity_poly.pdbx_seq_one_letter_code
_entity_poly.pdbx_strand_id
1 'polypeptide(L)'
;MNRKMIFFLLLIAFTFYQSLVYASNRTALVIGNSNYQASPLKNPVNDAKDIAAKLEILGFDVVLRTDADKRSMVDGINLFARKLARSEVGIFYFAGHGIQINNINYLIPVNSKVESASDVEFEGINAGRILGKMKEAGNRLNIVVLDACRNNPFARSFRSASKGLAKMDAPPGSIIAYATSPGFLAEDGIGRNGVYTGELLKNLENPGLAVQEVFNQTGLGVMKQTNDKQVPWVSSTPVPKYFLARGITTVTTPIAKGSSKGKLSIISDPGGADIFIDQGFKGKAPLDIDSIDPGTYRVKARLKGYDAIEKKVKVNSNRKAVVTFYFEWEKTKGRLYVTTQPADCTIKILDITPKYVDGIKLDAGQYRIQVSKTDYITRIEPIRVSGGEGVDLYVELKKDSARTGQNWKDPVTGMEVVWVPEGCYQMGSSSGDPDEKPVHEVCVEGFWMGKYEVTQGQWKKIMSSNPSKFRSGDDYPVETISWNDAQQYISKLKQQSGNSFSLPTEAQWEYAARSGGRDQIYAGGNDVDSVAWYYSNSGSNTHRVGTKDPNGLGIYDMSGNVWEWCEDVYDKNAYSRHVRNNPVITSGGNSRVLRGGGWRNDPGRVRAADRGRSSAGIRNSFIGFRLCLSRVRQ
;
A
#
# COMPACT_ATOMS: atom_id res chain seq x y z
N MET A 1 -69.98 -16.18 19.81
CA MET A 1 -68.60 -16.32 19.29
C MET A 1 -67.70 -15.40 20.10
N ASN A 2 -66.74 -15.96 20.84
CA ASN A 2 -66.08 -15.27 21.96
C ASN A 2 -65.05 -14.24 21.45
N ARG A 3 -64.97 -13.04 22.06
CA ARG A 3 -64.08 -11.93 21.64
C ARG A 3 -62.60 -12.33 21.50
N LYS A 4 -62.15 -13.32 22.29
CA LYS A 4 -60.80 -13.90 22.21
C LYS A 4 -60.57 -14.73 20.94
N MET A 5 -61.61 -15.33 20.38
CA MET A 5 -61.54 -16.17 19.17
C MET A 5 -61.46 -15.32 17.90
N ILE A 6 -62.12 -14.16 17.90
CA ILE A 6 -62.03 -13.17 16.81
C ILE A 6 -60.63 -12.52 16.79
N PHE A 7 -60.04 -12.24 17.97
CA PHE A 7 -58.67 -11.73 18.07
C PHE A 7 -57.62 -12.77 17.62
N PHE A 8 -57.84 -14.06 17.91
CA PHE A 8 -56.93 -15.13 17.49
C PHE A 8 -57.01 -15.42 15.99
N LEU A 9 -58.20 -15.35 15.39
CA LEU A 9 -58.38 -15.49 13.93
C LEU A 9 -57.84 -14.28 13.16
N LEU A 10 -57.93 -13.05 13.71
CA LEU A 10 -57.29 -11.87 13.12
C LEU A 10 -55.76 -11.89 13.25
N LEU A 11 -55.20 -12.46 14.32
CA LEU A 11 -53.74 -12.63 14.47
C LEU A 11 -53.16 -13.70 13.52
N ILE A 12 -53.94 -14.75 13.24
CA ILE A 12 -53.56 -15.79 12.27
C ILE A 12 -53.68 -15.28 10.83
N ALA A 13 -54.69 -14.44 10.53
CA ALA A 13 -54.79 -13.78 9.24
C ALA A 13 -53.69 -12.70 9.03
N PHE A 14 -53.24 -12.02 10.09
CA PHE A 14 -52.14 -11.05 10.02
C PHE A 14 -50.75 -11.70 9.92
N THR A 15 -50.58 -12.92 10.43
CA THR A 15 -49.34 -13.71 10.26
C THR A 15 -49.29 -14.49 8.94
N PHE A 16 -50.43 -14.77 8.31
CA PHE A 16 -50.49 -15.36 6.97
C PHE A 16 -50.41 -14.32 5.82
N TYR A 17 -50.53 -13.02 6.10
CA TYR A 17 -50.37 -11.97 5.09
C TYR A 17 -48.94 -11.40 4.99
N GLN A 18 -48.00 -11.87 5.83
CA GLN A 18 -46.58 -11.48 5.77
C GLN A 18 -45.70 -12.51 5.05
N SER A 19 -46.28 -13.54 4.42
CA SER A 19 -45.60 -14.35 3.41
C SER A 19 -45.61 -13.67 2.04
N LEU A 20 -45.25 -12.38 2.02
CA LEU A 20 -45.03 -11.62 0.79
C LEU A 20 -43.52 -11.34 0.68
N VAL A 21 -42.86 -12.19 -0.11
CA VAL A 21 -41.64 -11.87 -0.86
C VAL A 21 -40.51 -11.28 0.00
N TYR A 22 -39.71 -12.15 0.64
CA TYR A 22 -38.31 -11.78 0.85
C TYR A 22 -37.67 -11.66 -0.54
N ALA A 23 -37.64 -10.44 -1.09
CA ALA A 23 -36.83 -10.13 -2.24
C ALA A 23 -35.39 -10.53 -1.90
N SER A 24 -34.70 -11.26 -2.79
CA SER A 24 -33.29 -11.52 -2.55
C SER A 24 -32.56 -10.17 -2.48
N ASN A 25 -31.86 -9.92 -1.37
CA ASN A 25 -30.98 -8.75 -1.20
C ASN A 25 -29.76 -8.80 -2.15
N ARG A 26 -29.71 -9.74 -3.08
CA ARG A 26 -28.58 -10.02 -3.97
C ARG A 26 -29.13 -10.36 -5.36
N THR A 27 -28.68 -9.67 -6.39
CA THR A 27 -29.08 -9.98 -7.77
C THR A 27 -27.87 -10.11 -8.68
N ALA A 28 -27.99 -10.97 -9.69
CA ALA A 28 -26.97 -11.12 -10.71
C ALA A 28 -27.57 -11.11 -12.11
N LEU A 29 -26.82 -10.57 -13.08
CA LEU A 29 -27.04 -10.78 -14.51
C LEU A 29 -25.84 -11.53 -15.06
N VAL A 30 -26.09 -12.71 -15.61
CA VAL A 30 -25.06 -13.62 -16.13
C VAL A 30 -25.35 -13.85 -17.60
N ILE A 31 -24.42 -13.46 -18.47
CA ILE A 31 -24.55 -13.58 -19.92
C ILE A 31 -23.41 -14.43 -20.48
N GLY A 32 -23.74 -15.45 -21.26
CA GLY A 32 -22.77 -16.30 -21.96
C GLY A 32 -23.11 -16.44 -23.44
N ASN A 33 -22.28 -15.91 -24.31
CA ASN A 33 -22.50 -15.95 -25.76
C ASN A 33 -21.41 -16.78 -26.43
N SER A 34 -21.80 -17.88 -27.08
CA SER A 34 -20.94 -18.85 -27.75
C SER A 34 -21.21 -18.91 -29.26
N ASN A 35 -22.49 -18.90 -29.66
CA ASN A 35 -22.95 -19.20 -31.01
C ASN A 35 -22.91 -17.97 -31.94
N TYR A 36 -21.72 -17.40 -32.11
CA TYR A 36 -21.50 -16.34 -33.10
C TYR A 36 -21.44 -16.92 -34.51
N GLN A 37 -22.07 -16.24 -35.47
CA GLN A 37 -21.97 -16.62 -36.89
C GLN A 37 -20.51 -16.58 -37.38
N ALA A 38 -19.75 -15.58 -36.93
CA ALA A 38 -18.32 -15.45 -37.16
C ALA A 38 -17.55 -15.74 -35.87
N SER A 39 -16.59 -16.68 -35.93
CA SER A 39 -15.71 -17.05 -34.81
C SER A 39 -16.46 -17.52 -33.55
N PRO A 40 -17.21 -18.64 -33.60
CA PRO A 40 -17.90 -19.19 -32.44
C PRO A 40 -16.93 -19.54 -31.29
N LEU A 41 -17.41 -19.44 -30.05
CA LEU A 41 -16.65 -19.71 -28.82
C LEU A 41 -17.19 -20.95 -28.11
N LYS A 42 -16.30 -21.81 -27.63
CA LYS A 42 -16.67 -23.13 -27.09
C LYS A 42 -17.32 -23.09 -25.71
N ASN A 43 -16.83 -22.22 -24.82
CA ASN A 43 -17.09 -22.31 -23.38
C ASN A 43 -18.10 -21.29 -22.78
N PRO A 44 -18.31 -20.08 -23.32
CA PRO A 44 -19.10 -19.04 -22.66
C PRO A 44 -20.50 -19.43 -22.17
N VAL A 45 -21.23 -20.25 -22.92
CA VAL A 45 -22.55 -20.74 -22.48
C VAL A 45 -22.45 -21.70 -21.29
N ASN A 46 -21.41 -22.54 -21.22
CA ASN A 46 -21.16 -23.38 -20.06
C ASN A 46 -20.74 -22.53 -18.86
N ASP A 47 -19.82 -21.59 -19.09
CA ASP A 47 -19.31 -20.66 -18.08
C ASP A 47 -20.47 -19.91 -17.40
N ALA A 48 -21.37 -19.33 -18.20
CA ALA A 48 -22.55 -18.61 -17.71
C ALA A 48 -23.52 -19.51 -16.94
N LYS A 49 -23.77 -20.75 -17.40
CA LYS A 49 -24.67 -21.68 -16.70
C LYS A 49 -24.10 -22.11 -15.35
N ASP A 50 -22.82 -22.46 -15.32
CA ASP A 50 -22.16 -22.95 -14.12
C ASP A 50 -22.00 -21.81 -13.08
N ILE A 51 -21.71 -20.57 -13.52
CA ILE A 51 -21.72 -19.36 -12.66
C ILE A 51 -23.12 -19.04 -12.15
N ALA A 52 -24.15 -19.09 -13.00
CA ALA A 52 -25.52 -18.83 -12.57
C ALA A 52 -25.97 -19.80 -11.48
N ALA A 53 -25.80 -21.11 -11.69
CA ALA A 53 -26.13 -22.13 -10.69
C ALA A 53 -25.36 -21.91 -9.37
N LYS A 54 -24.09 -21.52 -9.47
CA LYS A 54 -23.26 -21.19 -8.30
C LYS A 54 -23.80 -19.99 -7.53
N LEU A 55 -24.15 -18.91 -8.22
CA LEU A 55 -24.69 -17.71 -7.60
C LEU A 55 -26.09 -17.94 -6.99
N GLU A 56 -26.92 -18.78 -7.61
CA GLU A 56 -28.20 -19.22 -7.04
C GLU A 56 -28.01 -19.95 -5.70
N ILE A 57 -27.04 -20.88 -5.62
CA ILE A 57 -26.66 -21.56 -4.36
C ILE A 57 -26.23 -20.55 -3.29
N LEU A 58 -25.57 -19.46 -3.70
CA LEU A 58 -25.12 -18.36 -2.84
C LEU A 58 -26.22 -17.33 -2.54
N GLY A 59 -27.46 -17.61 -2.95
CA GLY A 59 -28.66 -16.83 -2.64
C GLY A 59 -28.89 -15.61 -3.52
N PHE A 60 -28.27 -15.54 -4.71
CA PHE A 60 -28.56 -14.48 -5.68
C PHE A 60 -29.82 -14.79 -6.48
N ASP A 61 -30.61 -13.76 -6.75
CA ASP A 61 -31.66 -13.77 -7.79
C ASP A 61 -30.99 -13.51 -9.15
N VAL A 62 -30.81 -14.59 -9.93
CA VAL A 62 -30.01 -14.60 -11.16
C VAL A 62 -30.88 -14.43 -12.40
N VAL A 63 -30.51 -13.46 -13.25
CA VAL A 63 -31.00 -13.31 -14.61
C VAL A 63 -29.96 -13.93 -15.55
N LEU A 64 -30.20 -15.17 -16.00
CA LEU A 64 -29.33 -15.84 -16.98
C LEU A 64 -29.77 -15.52 -18.41
N ARG A 65 -28.80 -15.25 -19.28
CA ARG A 65 -28.97 -15.16 -20.74
C ARG A 65 -27.85 -15.93 -21.43
N THR A 66 -28.21 -16.77 -22.40
CA THR A 66 -27.25 -17.53 -23.20
C THR A 66 -27.51 -17.30 -24.67
N ASP A 67 -26.46 -17.13 -25.47
CA ASP A 67 -26.54 -16.80 -26.90
C ASP A 67 -27.55 -15.68 -27.16
N ALA A 68 -27.40 -14.60 -26.40
CA ALA A 68 -28.31 -13.46 -26.42
C ALA A 68 -27.97 -12.51 -27.56
N ASP A 69 -28.98 -12.22 -28.38
CA ASP A 69 -28.93 -11.11 -29.33
C ASP A 69 -29.00 -9.76 -28.59
N LYS A 70 -28.84 -8.67 -29.33
CA LYS A 70 -28.76 -7.32 -28.77
C LYS A 70 -29.99 -6.96 -27.94
N ARG A 71 -31.18 -7.32 -28.41
CA ARG A 71 -32.44 -7.05 -27.72
C ARG A 71 -32.51 -7.83 -26.41
N SER A 72 -32.19 -9.13 -26.45
CA SER A 72 -32.16 -10.01 -25.27
C SER A 72 -31.16 -9.54 -24.22
N MET A 73 -29.99 -9.05 -24.64
CA MET A 73 -29.00 -8.44 -23.73
C MET A 73 -29.53 -7.15 -23.10
N VAL A 74 -30.11 -6.24 -23.89
CA VAL A 74 -30.70 -4.98 -23.40
C VAL A 74 -31.84 -5.25 -22.42
N ASP A 75 -32.73 -6.20 -22.75
CA ASP A 75 -33.83 -6.61 -21.88
C ASP A 75 -33.33 -7.22 -20.57
N GLY A 76 -32.27 -8.03 -20.63
CA GLY A 76 -31.56 -8.57 -19.47
C GLY A 76 -30.98 -7.48 -18.58
N ILE A 77 -30.28 -6.49 -19.17
CA ILE A 77 -29.70 -5.34 -18.45
C ILE A 77 -30.79 -4.49 -17.80
N ASN A 78 -31.90 -4.23 -18.51
CA ASN A 78 -33.01 -3.46 -17.96
C ASN A 78 -33.71 -4.21 -16.80
N LEU A 79 -33.89 -5.53 -16.93
CA LEU A 79 -34.42 -6.36 -15.84
C LEU A 79 -33.49 -6.37 -14.63
N PHE A 80 -32.18 -6.50 -14.88
CA PHE A 80 -31.16 -6.44 -13.85
C PHE A 80 -31.14 -5.09 -13.14
N ALA A 81 -31.18 -3.98 -13.86
CA ALA A 81 -31.24 -2.63 -13.28
C ALA A 81 -32.46 -2.44 -12.37
N ARG A 82 -33.63 -2.96 -12.76
CA ARG A 82 -34.84 -2.93 -11.90
C ARG A 82 -34.68 -3.76 -10.63
N LYS A 83 -34.00 -4.92 -10.70
CA LYS A 83 -33.70 -5.77 -9.54
C LYS A 83 -32.63 -5.13 -8.64
N LEU A 84 -31.59 -4.54 -9.23
CA LEU A 84 -30.50 -3.85 -8.54
C LEU A 84 -31.02 -2.76 -7.61
N ALA A 85 -32.00 -1.96 -8.04
CA ALA A 85 -32.60 -0.91 -7.21
C ALA A 85 -33.22 -1.43 -5.88
N ARG A 86 -33.40 -2.74 -5.72
CA ARG A 86 -33.97 -3.39 -4.52
C ARG A 86 -33.00 -4.37 -3.85
N SER A 87 -31.75 -4.45 -4.32
CA SER A 87 -30.74 -5.36 -3.77
C SER A 87 -29.64 -4.58 -3.06
N GLU A 88 -28.91 -5.22 -2.14
CA GLU A 88 -27.70 -4.65 -1.54
C GLU A 88 -26.45 -4.96 -2.38
N VAL A 89 -26.48 -6.07 -3.12
CA VAL A 89 -25.34 -6.54 -3.93
C VAL A 89 -25.76 -6.91 -5.34
N GLY A 90 -25.00 -6.41 -6.32
CA GLY A 90 -25.17 -6.66 -7.74
C GLY A 90 -23.97 -7.36 -8.36
N ILE A 91 -24.20 -8.42 -9.14
CA ILE A 91 -23.16 -9.05 -9.97
C ILE A 91 -23.54 -8.99 -11.44
N PHE A 92 -22.68 -8.44 -12.28
CA PHE A 92 -22.74 -8.61 -13.71
C PHE A 92 -21.59 -9.51 -14.16
N TYR A 93 -21.92 -10.62 -14.82
CA TYR A 93 -20.95 -11.55 -15.39
C TYR A 93 -21.20 -11.65 -16.90
N PHE A 94 -20.15 -11.51 -17.69
CA PHE A 94 -20.19 -11.73 -19.13
C PHE A 94 -19.05 -12.64 -19.59
N ALA A 95 -19.41 -13.67 -20.36
CA ALA A 95 -18.49 -14.47 -21.15
C ALA A 95 -18.88 -14.40 -22.64
N GLY A 96 -17.91 -14.16 -23.52
CA GLY A 96 -18.16 -13.98 -24.96
C GLY A 96 -17.14 -13.08 -25.66
N HIS A 97 -17.44 -12.58 -26.87
CA HIS A 97 -16.58 -11.62 -27.55
C HIS A 97 -16.73 -10.22 -26.94
N GLY A 98 -15.58 -9.59 -26.67
CA GLY A 98 -15.50 -8.20 -26.23
C GLY A 98 -14.54 -7.41 -27.11
N ILE A 99 -14.96 -6.22 -27.55
CA ILE A 99 -14.17 -5.35 -28.43
C ILE A 99 -13.97 -4.00 -27.78
N GLN A 100 -12.77 -3.45 -27.92
CA GLN A 100 -12.45 -2.09 -27.49
C GLN A 100 -12.30 -1.15 -28.68
N ILE A 101 -13.00 -0.01 -28.63
CA ILE A 101 -12.89 1.08 -29.60
C ILE A 101 -12.85 2.39 -28.83
N ASN A 102 -11.90 3.28 -29.13
CA ASN A 102 -11.77 4.59 -28.49
C ASN A 102 -11.81 4.53 -26.95
N ASN A 103 -11.11 3.55 -26.37
CA ASN A 103 -11.08 3.27 -24.92
C ASN A 103 -12.43 2.88 -24.29
N ILE A 104 -13.42 2.50 -25.09
CA ILE A 104 -14.73 2.01 -24.66
C ILE A 104 -14.84 0.51 -24.93
N ASN A 105 -15.32 -0.25 -23.94
CA ASN A 105 -15.55 -1.69 -24.05
C ASN A 105 -16.97 -1.98 -24.52
N TYR A 106 -17.08 -2.77 -25.59
CA TYR A 106 -18.33 -3.27 -26.15
C TYR A 106 -18.42 -4.79 -25.99
N LEU A 107 -19.52 -5.26 -25.42
CA LEU A 107 -19.88 -6.68 -25.34
C LEU A 107 -20.68 -7.03 -26.59
N ILE A 108 -20.27 -8.08 -27.31
CA ILE A 108 -20.83 -8.39 -28.63
C ILE A 108 -22.00 -9.37 -28.50
N PRO A 109 -23.22 -9.00 -28.96
CA PRO A 109 -24.34 -9.93 -29.01
C PRO A 109 -24.16 -10.99 -30.11
N VAL A 110 -24.83 -12.13 -29.98
CA VAL A 110 -24.95 -13.05 -31.12
C VAL A 110 -25.79 -12.41 -32.23
N ASN A 111 -25.59 -12.84 -33.48
CA ASN A 111 -26.24 -12.28 -34.67
C ASN A 111 -25.96 -10.78 -34.92
N SER A 112 -24.95 -10.21 -34.28
CA SER A 112 -24.50 -8.85 -34.57
C SER A 112 -23.86 -8.78 -35.96
N LYS A 113 -24.23 -7.75 -36.73
CA LYS A 113 -23.67 -7.48 -38.05
C LYS A 113 -22.53 -6.47 -37.90
N VAL A 114 -21.36 -6.98 -37.56
CA VAL A 114 -20.17 -6.16 -37.32
C VAL A 114 -19.20 -6.36 -38.49
N GLU A 115 -19.09 -5.35 -39.36
CA GLU A 115 -18.17 -5.37 -40.52
C GLU A 115 -17.12 -4.25 -40.43
N SER A 116 -17.43 -3.18 -39.70
CA SER A 116 -16.63 -1.98 -39.46
C SER A 116 -16.54 -1.61 -37.97
N ALA A 117 -15.57 -0.77 -37.61
CA ALA A 117 -15.41 -0.26 -36.24
C ALA A 117 -16.63 0.57 -35.80
N SER A 118 -17.25 1.31 -36.73
CA SER A 118 -18.50 2.04 -36.48
C SER A 118 -19.66 1.10 -36.14
N ASP A 119 -19.74 -0.07 -36.79
CA ASP A 119 -20.82 -1.03 -36.51
C ASP A 119 -20.77 -1.57 -35.09
N VAL A 120 -19.57 -1.65 -34.47
CA VAL A 120 -19.45 -2.06 -33.07
C VAL A 120 -20.09 -1.03 -32.13
N GLU A 121 -20.01 0.27 -32.42
CA GLU A 121 -20.65 1.30 -31.60
C GLU A 121 -22.18 1.22 -31.69
N PHE A 122 -22.71 0.82 -32.84
CA PHE A 122 -24.13 0.63 -33.05
C PHE A 122 -24.62 -0.72 -32.53
N GLU A 123 -23.95 -1.83 -32.84
CA GLU A 123 -24.38 -3.21 -32.59
C GLU A 123 -23.90 -3.80 -31.26
N GLY A 124 -22.78 -3.32 -30.74
CA GLY A 124 -22.24 -3.73 -29.45
C GLY A 124 -22.97 -3.10 -28.26
N ILE A 125 -22.86 -3.74 -27.09
CA ILE A 125 -23.34 -3.19 -25.82
C ILE A 125 -22.19 -2.53 -25.08
N ASN A 126 -22.22 -1.22 -24.92
CA ASN A 126 -21.24 -0.48 -24.13
C ASN A 126 -21.29 -0.91 -22.64
N ALA A 127 -20.23 -1.56 -22.16
CA ALA A 127 -20.12 -2.06 -20.79
C ALA A 127 -20.18 -0.93 -19.74
N GLY A 128 -19.76 0.28 -20.10
CA GLY A 128 -19.87 1.48 -19.25
C GLY A 128 -21.32 1.85 -18.91
N ARG A 129 -22.30 1.52 -19.78
CA ARG A 129 -23.72 1.73 -19.46
C ARG A 129 -24.20 0.83 -18.31
N ILE A 130 -23.65 -0.38 -18.22
CA ILE A 130 -23.96 -1.33 -17.14
C ILE A 130 -23.38 -0.80 -15.82
N LEU A 131 -22.13 -0.34 -15.84
CA LEU A 131 -21.52 0.34 -14.68
C LEU A 131 -22.30 1.59 -14.25
N GLY A 132 -22.79 2.38 -15.22
CA GLY A 132 -23.68 3.52 -14.95
C GLY A 132 -24.95 3.12 -14.21
N LYS A 133 -25.63 2.05 -14.65
CA LYS A 133 -26.83 1.52 -13.97
C LYS A 133 -26.52 0.99 -12.56
N MET A 134 -25.39 0.32 -12.37
CA MET A 134 -24.94 -0.14 -11.06
C MET A 134 -24.61 1.03 -10.11
N LYS A 135 -24.02 2.10 -10.63
CA LYS A 135 -23.76 3.34 -9.88
C LYS A 135 -25.06 4.04 -9.49
N GLU A 136 -25.99 4.18 -10.42
CA GLU A 136 -27.31 4.81 -10.19
C GLU A 136 -28.12 4.08 -9.09
N ALA A 137 -28.01 2.75 -9.03
CA ALA A 137 -28.73 1.94 -8.05
C ALA A 137 -28.18 2.06 -6.61
N GLY A 138 -26.97 2.61 -6.42
CA GLY A 138 -26.44 2.93 -5.09
C GLY A 138 -26.23 1.72 -4.17
N ASN A 139 -26.05 0.53 -4.74
CA ASN A 139 -25.87 -0.72 -3.99
C ASN A 139 -24.62 -0.67 -3.10
N ARG A 140 -24.65 -1.44 -2.01
CA ARG A 140 -23.51 -1.57 -1.08
C ARG A 140 -22.28 -2.21 -1.73
N LEU A 141 -22.50 -3.11 -2.70
CA LEU A 141 -21.43 -3.74 -3.46
C LEU A 141 -21.89 -4.07 -4.89
N ASN A 142 -21.10 -3.66 -5.86
CA ASN A 142 -21.28 -3.98 -7.27
C ASN A 142 -20.06 -4.74 -7.78
N ILE A 143 -20.28 -5.83 -8.52
CA ILE A 143 -19.21 -6.67 -9.05
C ILE A 143 -19.46 -6.83 -10.54
N VAL A 144 -18.45 -6.52 -11.34
CA VAL A 144 -18.45 -6.76 -12.79
C VAL A 144 -17.34 -7.76 -13.10
N VAL A 145 -17.68 -8.86 -13.76
CA VAL A 145 -16.73 -9.88 -14.20
C VAL A 145 -16.81 -10.00 -15.71
N LEU A 146 -15.69 -9.72 -16.38
CA LEU A 146 -15.57 -9.79 -17.84
C LEU A 146 -14.61 -10.91 -18.23
N ASP A 147 -15.19 -12.08 -18.55
CA ASP A 147 -14.51 -13.24 -19.12
C ASP A 147 -14.66 -13.25 -20.65
N ALA A 148 -14.26 -12.14 -21.26
CA ALA A 148 -14.44 -11.93 -22.70
C ALA A 148 -13.17 -12.30 -23.49
N CYS A 149 -13.35 -13.06 -24.57
CA CYS A 149 -12.33 -13.29 -25.58
C CYS A 149 -12.00 -11.97 -26.27
N ARG A 150 -10.71 -11.68 -26.34
CA ARG A 150 -10.12 -10.40 -26.76
C ARG A 150 -9.48 -10.45 -28.15
N ASN A 151 -9.72 -11.54 -28.86
CA ASN A 151 -9.43 -11.63 -30.29
C ASN A 151 -10.59 -10.97 -31.00
N ASN A 152 -10.37 -9.79 -31.59
CA ASN A 152 -11.35 -9.18 -32.46
C ASN A 152 -11.52 -10.07 -33.70
N PRO A 153 -12.66 -10.78 -33.87
CA PRO A 153 -12.85 -11.65 -35.03
C PRO A 153 -12.96 -10.85 -36.34
N PHE A 154 -13.12 -9.53 -36.23
CA PHE A 154 -13.20 -8.56 -37.33
C PHE A 154 -11.89 -7.77 -37.54
N ALA A 155 -10.79 -8.16 -36.86
CA ALA A 155 -9.51 -7.42 -36.87
C ALA A 155 -8.90 -7.23 -38.28
N ARG A 156 -9.19 -8.13 -39.23
CA ARG A 156 -8.70 -8.00 -40.61
C ARG A 156 -9.31 -6.79 -41.33
N SER A 157 -10.47 -6.31 -40.90
CA SER A 157 -11.19 -5.16 -41.47
C SER A 157 -10.94 -3.85 -40.70
N PHE A 158 -10.41 -3.91 -39.46
CA PHE A 158 -10.22 -2.72 -38.60
C PHE A 158 -8.75 -2.33 -38.56
N ARG A 159 -8.40 -1.23 -39.24
CA ARG A 159 -7.01 -0.69 -39.25
C ARG A 159 -6.51 -0.18 -37.89
N SER A 160 -7.36 -0.10 -36.85
CA SER A 160 -7.06 0.56 -35.57
C SER A 160 -7.55 -0.17 -34.30
N ALA A 161 -8.00 -1.43 -34.38
CA ALA A 161 -8.53 -2.12 -33.20
C ALA A 161 -7.40 -2.59 -32.26
N SER A 162 -7.39 -2.06 -31.03
CA SER A 162 -6.49 -2.49 -29.96
C SER A 162 -6.78 -3.95 -29.55
N LYS A 163 -5.74 -4.72 -29.25
CA LYS A 163 -5.90 -6.06 -28.64
C LYS A 163 -6.36 -5.88 -27.19
N GLY A 164 -7.47 -6.51 -26.80
CA GLY A 164 -7.94 -6.47 -25.42
C GLY A 164 -9.09 -5.51 -25.11
N LEU A 165 -9.52 -5.54 -23.84
CA LEU A 165 -10.47 -4.57 -23.28
C LEU A 165 -9.70 -3.43 -22.62
N ALA A 166 -10.24 -2.21 -22.70
CA ALA A 166 -9.79 -1.07 -21.93
C ALA A 166 -10.04 -1.27 -20.44
N LYS A 167 -9.17 -0.69 -19.61
CA LYS A 167 -9.45 -0.53 -18.19
C LYS A 167 -10.63 0.42 -18.01
N MET A 168 -11.59 0.03 -17.18
CA MET A 168 -12.73 0.86 -16.79
C MET A 168 -12.54 1.34 -15.35
N ASP A 169 -12.97 2.58 -15.08
CA ASP A 169 -12.99 3.12 -13.74
C ASP A 169 -14.16 2.50 -12.96
N ALA A 170 -13.85 1.87 -11.83
CA ALA A 170 -14.84 1.31 -10.93
C ALA A 170 -15.59 2.45 -10.22
N PRO A 171 -16.94 2.51 -10.28
CA PRO A 171 -17.70 3.41 -9.42
C PRO A 171 -17.49 3.08 -7.94
N PRO A 172 -17.70 4.02 -7.00
CA PRO A 172 -17.66 3.73 -5.56
C PRO A 172 -18.51 2.51 -5.20
N GLY A 173 -18.00 1.64 -4.33
CA GLY A 173 -18.67 0.39 -3.98
C GLY A 173 -18.56 -0.71 -5.04
N SER A 174 -17.66 -0.58 -6.04
CA SER A 174 -17.55 -1.55 -7.14
C SER A 174 -16.20 -2.25 -7.25
N ILE A 175 -16.24 -3.50 -7.69
CA ILE A 175 -15.12 -4.33 -8.16
C ILE A 175 -15.35 -4.67 -9.63
N ILE A 176 -14.33 -4.51 -10.46
CA ILE A 176 -14.31 -4.94 -11.87
C ILE A 176 -13.16 -5.95 -12.03
N ALA A 177 -13.50 -7.19 -12.34
CA ALA A 177 -12.56 -8.27 -12.58
C ALA A 177 -12.52 -8.63 -14.07
N TYR A 178 -11.30 -8.77 -14.59
CA TYR A 178 -11.02 -9.14 -15.97
C TYR A 178 -10.29 -10.48 -15.99
N ALA A 179 -10.68 -11.36 -16.91
CA ALA A 179 -10.03 -12.67 -17.06
C ALA A 179 -8.54 -12.60 -17.44
N THR A 180 -8.05 -11.47 -17.95
CA THR A 180 -6.64 -11.26 -18.32
C THR A 180 -6.28 -9.76 -18.28
N SER A 181 -4.99 -9.44 -18.25
CA SER A 181 -4.46 -8.07 -18.12
C SER A 181 -4.78 -7.24 -19.36
N PRO A 182 -5.08 -5.93 -19.24
CA PRO A 182 -5.37 -5.06 -20.39
C PRO A 182 -4.30 -5.21 -21.48
N GLY A 183 -4.69 -5.39 -22.74
CA GLY A 183 -3.76 -5.63 -23.86
C GLY A 183 -3.50 -7.10 -24.22
N PHE A 184 -3.82 -8.05 -23.34
CA PHE A 184 -3.51 -9.49 -23.50
C PHE A 184 -4.77 -10.34 -23.69
N LEU A 185 -4.61 -11.56 -24.21
CA LEU A 185 -5.69 -12.52 -24.48
C LEU A 185 -5.93 -13.47 -23.30
N ALA A 186 -7.16 -13.99 -23.17
CA ALA A 186 -7.50 -15.05 -22.24
C ALA A 186 -7.43 -16.40 -22.96
N GLU A 187 -6.99 -17.44 -22.27
CA GLU A 187 -6.98 -18.80 -22.79
C GLU A 187 -8.36 -19.46 -22.61
N ASP A 188 -8.87 -20.06 -23.68
CA ASP A 188 -10.14 -20.81 -23.65
C ASP A 188 -10.03 -22.06 -22.75
N GLY A 189 -8.82 -22.57 -22.50
CA GLY A 189 -8.61 -23.79 -21.71
C GLY A 189 -9.05 -25.07 -22.42
N ILE A 190 -8.67 -26.21 -21.83
CA ILE A 190 -8.96 -27.56 -22.38
C ILE A 190 -10.24 -28.20 -21.81
N GLY A 191 -10.84 -27.57 -20.79
CA GLY A 191 -11.96 -28.11 -20.03
C GLY A 191 -13.35 -27.74 -20.55
N ARG A 192 -14.36 -27.96 -19.70
CA ARG A 192 -15.76 -27.56 -19.92
C ARG A 192 -15.97 -26.03 -19.86
N ASN A 193 -15.19 -25.38 -19.00
CA ASN A 193 -15.23 -23.95 -18.71
C ASN A 193 -13.92 -23.30 -19.15
N GLY A 194 -13.95 -21.99 -19.40
CA GLY A 194 -12.75 -21.17 -19.56
C GLY A 194 -11.84 -21.25 -18.33
N VAL A 195 -10.53 -21.02 -18.50
CA VAL A 195 -9.55 -21.15 -17.39
C VAL A 195 -9.93 -20.23 -16.23
N TYR A 196 -10.29 -18.98 -16.53
CA TYR A 196 -10.69 -18.00 -15.51
C TYR A 196 -11.95 -18.42 -14.78
N THR A 197 -13.02 -18.77 -15.51
CA THR A 197 -14.28 -19.20 -14.89
C THR A 197 -14.12 -20.49 -14.09
N GLY A 198 -13.32 -21.44 -14.56
CA GLY A 198 -13.01 -22.67 -13.84
C GLY A 198 -12.38 -22.41 -12.47
N GLU A 199 -11.42 -21.48 -12.39
CA GLU A 199 -10.81 -21.08 -11.11
C GLU A 199 -11.75 -20.23 -10.25
N LEU A 200 -12.57 -19.36 -10.86
CA LEU A 200 -13.54 -18.55 -10.14
C LEU A 200 -14.58 -19.42 -9.42
N LEU A 201 -15.11 -20.44 -10.10
CA LEU A 201 -16.08 -21.38 -9.52
C LEU A 201 -15.54 -22.10 -8.27
N LYS A 202 -14.25 -22.43 -8.23
CA LYS A 202 -13.61 -23.07 -7.06
C LYS A 202 -13.58 -22.15 -5.84
N ASN A 203 -13.43 -20.85 -6.07
CA ASN A 203 -13.24 -19.86 -5.01
C ASN A 203 -14.56 -19.23 -4.52
N LEU A 204 -15.60 -19.20 -5.36
CA LEU A 204 -16.90 -18.58 -5.03
C LEU A 204 -17.62 -19.20 -3.81
N GLU A 205 -17.44 -20.50 -3.56
CA GLU A 205 -18.11 -21.19 -2.44
C GLU A 205 -17.35 -21.12 -1.13
N ASN A 206 -16.14 -20.55 -1.12
CA ASN A 206 -15.32 -20.57 0.07
C ASN A 206 -15.86 -19.55 1.09
N PRO A 207 -16.52 -20.00 2.19
CA PRO A 207 -17.25 -19.13 3.09
C PRO A 207 -16.34 -18.22 3.93
N GLY A 208 -15.02 -18.50 3.93
CA GLY A 208 -14.00 -17.69 4.60
C GLY A 208 -13.35 -16.63 3.71
N LEU A 209 -13.64 -16.60 2.40
CA LEU A 209 -13.03 -15.64 1.48
C LEU A 209 -13.91 -14.39 1.33
N ALA A 210 -13.34 -13.25 1.71
CA ALA A 210 -13.89 -11.96 1.29
C ALA A 210 -13.82 -11.87 -0.25
N VAL A 211 -14.74 -11.13 -0.85
CA VAL A 211 -14.87 -11.01 -2.30
C VAL A 211 -13.56 -10.59 -2.99
N GLN A 212 -12.77 -9.70 -2.39
CA GLN A 212 -11.46 -9.33 -2.93
C GLN A 212 -10.50 -10.55 -2.96
N GLU A 213 -10.53 -11.37 -1.92
CA GLU A 213 -9.70 -12.57 -1.82
C GLU A 213 -10.18 -13.66 -2.78
N VAL A 214 -11.49 -13.77 -3.03
CA VAL A 214 -12.03 -14.66 -4.08
C VAL A 214 -11.38 -14.35 -5.43
N PHE A 215 -11.32 -13.08 -5.81
CA PHE A 215 -10.69 -12.68 -7.08
C PHE A 215 -9.16 -12.82 -7.07
N ASN A 216 -8.51 -12.55 -5.93
CA ASN A 216 -7.07 -12.77 -5.78
C ASN A 216 -6.70 -14.25 -5.95
N GLN A 217 -7.39 -15.16 -5.25
CA GLN A 217 -7.17 -16.61 -5.36
C GLN A 217 -7.51 -17.14 -6.75
N THR A 218 -8.56 -16.60 -7.39
CA THR A 218 -8.86 -16.89 -8.79
C THR A 218 -7.69 -16.50 -9.69
N GLY A 219 -7.12 -15.30 -9.51
CA GLY A 219 -5.93 -14.83 -10.23
C GLY A 219 -4.73 -15.76 -10.08
N LEU A 220 -4.40 -16.12 -8.84
CA LEU A 220 -3.29 -17.03 -8.52
C LEU A 220 -3.50 -18.42 -9.14
N GLY A 221 -4.73 -18.95 -9.12
CA GLY A 221 -5.10 -20.21 -9.75
C GLY A 221 -4.90 -20.19 -11.27
N VAL A 222 -5.34 -19.12 -11.93
CA VAL A 222 -5.21 -18.95 -13.38
C VAL A 222 -3.74 -18.82 -13.80
N MET A 223 -2.96 -18.00 -13.09
CA MET A 223 -1.53 -17.84 -13.35
C MET A 223 -0.81 -19.19 -13.21
N LYS A 224 -1.11 -19.95 -12.16
CA LYS A 224 -0.56 -21.29 -11.96
C LYS A 224 -0.96 -22.25 -13.08
N GLN A 225 -2.22 -22.26 -13.50
CA GLN A 225 -2.71 -23.20 -14.54
C GLN A 225 -2.16 -22.86 -15.93
N THR A 226 -1.91 -21.59 -16.21
CA THR A 226 -1.44 -21.12 -17.52
C THR A 226 0.08 -20.94 -17.61
N ASN A 227 0.81 -21.20 -16.52
CA ASN A 227 2.24 -20.86 -16.38
C ASN A 227 2.49 -19.39 -16.70
N ASP A 228 1.75 -18.51 -16.02
CA ASP A 228 1.81 -17.04 -16.13
C ASP A 228 1.49 -16.45 -17.50
N LYS A 229 0.96 -17.24 -18.45
CA LYS A 229 0.53 -16.75 -19.77
C LYS A 229 -0.74 -15.90 -19.71
N GLN A 230 -1.61 -16.17 -18.73
CA GLN A 230 -2.82 -15.40 -18.47
C GLN A 230 -2.73 -14.81 -17.06
N VAL A 231 -2.78 -13.48 -16.98
CA VAL A 231 -2.69 -12.73 -15.72
C VAL A 231 -4.00 -11.98 -15.51
N PRO A 232 -4.96 -12.50 -14.73
CA PRO A 232 -6.19 -11.77 -14.43
C PRO A 232 -5.93 -10.43 -13.76
N TRP A 233 -6.82 -9.46 -14.00
CA TRP A 233 -6.68 -8.11 -13.49
C TRP A 233 -7.94 -7.66 -12.74
N VAL A 234 -7.77 -6.93 -11.65
CA VAL A 234 -8.88 -6.38 -10.85
C VAL A 234 -8.71 -4.88 -10.69
N SER A 235 -9.80 -4.15 -10.87
CA SER A 235 -9.92 -2.71 -10.58
C SER A 235 -11.02 -2.54 -9.54
N SER A 236 -10.75 -1.88 -8.41
CA SER A 236 -11.74 -1.72 -7.34
C SER A 236 -11.65 -0.37 -6.67
N THR A 237 -12.78 0.13 -6.22
CA THR A 237 -12.87 1.18 -5.19
C THR A 237 -12.93 0.54 -3.80
N PRO A 238 -12.81 1.32 -2.71
CA PRO A 238 -13.09 0.80 -1.38
C PRO A 238 -14.49 0.16 -1.34
N VAL A 239 -14.54 -1.12 -0.97
CA VAL A 239 -15.78 -1.86 -0.74
C VAL A 239 -15.75 -2.50 0.64
N PRO A 240 -16.89 -2.61 1.34
CA PRO A 240 -16.92 -3.27 2.63
C PRO A 240 -16.49 -4.73 2.50
N LYS A 241 -15.83 -5.27 3.55
CA LYS A 241 -15.54 -6.70 3.64
C LYS A 241 -16.84 -7.49 3.45
N TYR A 242 -16.92 -8.25 2.37
CA TYR A 242 -18.13 -8.94 1.97
C TYR A 242 -17.83 -10.37 1.56
N PHE A 243 -18.59 -11.32 2.10
CA PHE A 243 -18.45 -12.75 1.80
C PHE A 243 -19.61 -13.17 0.88
N LEU A 244 -19.26 -13.74 -0.27
CA LEU A 244 -20.25 -14.25 -1.24
C LEU A 244 -20.95 -15.48 -0.67
N ALA A 245 -20.16 -16.46 -0.21
CA ALA A 245 -20.63 -17.55 0.64
C ALA A 245 -20.77 -17.06 2.09
N ARG A 246 -21.99 -16.73 2.51
CA ARG A 246 -22.29 -16.49 3.93
C ARG A 246 -22.52 -17.85 4.59
N GLY A 247 -21.80 -18.16 5.66
CA GLY A 247 -22.05 -19.36 6.45
C GLY A 247 -23.52 -19.44 6.89
N ILE A 248 -24.07 -20.66 6.81
CA ILE A 248 -25.45 -21.11 7.10
C ILE A 248 -26.37 -21.15 5.87
N THR A 249 -26.45 -22.34 5.26
CA THR A 249 -27.67 -22.81 4.60
C THR A 249 -28.05 -24.14 5.23
N THR A 250 -29.07 -24.14 6.09
CA THR A 250 -29.67 -25.37 6.62
C THR A 250 -30.46 -26.03 5.49
N VAL A 251 -29.82 -26.88 4.68
CA VAL A 251 -30.52 -27.65 3.64
C VAL A 251 -31.13 -28.89 4.29
N THR A 252 -32.44 -28.89 4.50
CA THR A 252 -33.17 -30.11 4.89
C THR A 252 -33.64 -30.86 3.65
N THR A 253 -33.01 -31.99 3.36
CA THR A 253 -33.50 -32.94 2.34
C THR A 253 -34.40 -34.00 3.00
N PRO A 254 -35.58 -34.32 2.45
CA PRO A 254 -36.41 -35.42 2.95
C PRO A 254 -35.74 -36.78 2.73
N ILE A 255 -35.82 -37.69 3.71
CA ILE A 255 -35.50 -39.12 3.54
C ILE A 255 -36.80 -39.92 3.62
N ALA A 256 -36.86 -41.03 2.89
CA ALA A 256 -38.03 -41.91 2.72
C ALA A 256 -38.76 -42.24 4.04
N LYS A 257 -40.11 -42.24 3.99
CA LYS A 257 -41.01 -42.52 5.11
C LYS A 257 -40.77 -43.92 5.69
N GLY A 258 -40.40 -44.01 6.97
CA GLY A 258 -40.40 -45.27 7.71
C GLY A 258 -39.65 -45.29 9.05
N SER A 259 -38.79 -44.32 9.33
CA SER A 259 -37.99 -44.29 10.57
C SER A 259 -38.50 -43.24 11.57
N SER A 260 -38.74 -43.65 12.81
CA SER A 260 -39.03 -42.70 13.91
C SER A 260 -37.79 -41.88 14.30
N LYS A 261 -36.60 -42.21 13.78
CA LYS A 261 -35.31 -41.57 14.05
C LYS A 261 -34.90 -40.60 12.93
N GLY A 262 -34.00 -39.67 13.25
CA GLY A 262 -33.32 -38.79 12.28
C GLY A 262 -31.86 -39.21 12.04
N LYS A 263 -31.15 -38.46 11.18
CA LYS A 263 -29.71 -38.59 10.95
C LYS A 263 -29.00 -37.27 11.24
N LEU A 264 -27.73 -37.32 11.66
CA LEU A 264 -26.92 -36.13 11.91
C LEU A 264 -25.52 -36.30 11.31
N SER A 265 -25.08 -35.36 10.48
CA SER A 265 -23.72 -35.28 9.94
C SER A 265 -23.01 -34.06 10.49
N ILE A 266 -21.79 -34.25 10.98
CA ILE A 266 -21.02 -33.23 11.66
C ILE A 266 -19.68 -33.12 10.94
N ILE A 267 -19.39 -31.95 10.39
CA ILE A 267 -18.16 -31.69 9.63
C ILE A 267 -17.36 -30.61 10.38
N SER A 268 -16.03 -30.64 10.28
CA SER A 268 -15.18 -29.55 10.76
C SER A 268 -14.23 -29.08 9.68
N ASP A 269 -13.89 -27.80 9.74
CA ASP A 269 -12.86 -27.17 8.92
C ASP A 269 -11.99 -26.24 9.81
N PRO A 270 -10.68 -26.52 9.98
CA PRO A 270 -9.98 -27.72 9.49
C PRO A 270 -10.58 -29.04 10.01
N GLY A 271 -10.40 -30.12 9.24
CA GLY A 271 -10.91 -31.45 9.57
C GLY A 271 -10.30 -32.04 10.85
N GLY A 272 -10.94 -33.08 11.42
CA GLY A 272 -10.38 -33.87 12.52
C GLY A 272 -10.69 -33.37 13.93
N ALA A 273 -11.66 -32.46 14.09
CA ALA A 273 -12.08 -31.97 15.40
C ALA A 273 -12.77 -33.04 16.24
N ASP A 274 -12.50 -33.07 17.55
CA ASP A 274 -13.17 -33.90 18.54
C ASP A 274 -14.61 -33.42 18.76
N ILE A 275 -15.59 -34.31 18.57
CA ILE A 275 -17.02 -34.01 18.61
C ILE A 275 -17.65 -34.57 19.88
N PHE A 276 -18.42 -33.71 20.56
CA PHE A 276 -19.19 -34.02 21.75
C PHE A 276 -20.67 -33.71 21.50
N ILE A 277 -21.58 -34.58 21.93
CA ILE A 277 -23.02 -34.36 21.90
C ILE A 277 -23.56 -34.49 23.31
N ASP A 278 -24.23 -33.43 23.79
CA ASP A 278 -24.74 -33.30 25.16
C ASP A 278 -23.72 -33.74 26.22
N GLN A 279 -22.50 -33.21 26.09
CA GLN A 279 -21.32 -33.46 26.93
C GLN A 279 -20.63 -34.83 26.78
N GLY A 280 -21.18 -35.77 26.00
CA GLY A 280 -20.52 -37.05 25.71
C GLY A 280 -19.67 -37.01 24.43
N PHE A 281 -18.42 -37.48 24.47
CA PHE A 281 -17.58 -37.63 23.28
C PHE A 281 -18.14 -38.69 22.32
N LYS A 282 -18.14 -38.39 21.00
CA LYS A 282 -18.73 -39.25 19.96
C LYS A 282 -17.77 -39.64 18.83
N GLY A 283 -16.63 -38.96 18.68
CA GLY A 283 -15.64 -39.25 17.64
C GLY A 283 -15.02 -37.97 17.07
N LYS A 284 -14.40 -38.09 15.89
CA LYS A 284 -13.78 -36.96 15.18
C LYS A 284 -14.57 -36.61 13.92
N ALA A 285 -14.59 -35.34 13.52
CA ALA A 285 -15.21 -34.91 12.28
C ALA A 285 -14.35 -35.22 11.03
N PRO A 286 -14.95 -35.58 9.87
CA PRO A 286 -16.39 -35.73 9.66
C PRO A 286 -16.98 -36.94 10.40
N LEU A 287 -18.16 -36.77 11.01
CA LEU A 287 -18.87 -37.78 11.79
C LEU A 287 -20.32 -37.87 11.33
N ASP A 288 -20.74 -39.03 10.85
CA ASP A 288 -22.14 -39.33 10.54
C ASP A 288 -22.77 -40.20 11.63
N ILE A 289 -23.98 -39.84 12.05
CA ILE A 289 -24.84 -40.58 12.98
C ILE A 289 -26.10 -40.98 12.20
N ASP A 290 -26.17 -42.27 11.86
CA ASP A 290 -27.22 -42.83 11.01
C ASP A 290 -28.56 -43.05 11.69
N SER A 291 -28.60 -42.98 13.03
CA SER A 291 -29.82 -43.13 13.82
C SER A 291 -29.71 -42.35 15.13
N ILE A 292 -30.51 -41.30 15.27
CA ILE A 292 -30.60 -40.46 16.48
C ILE A 292 -32.06 -40.05 16.73
N ASP A 293 -32.46 -39.95 17.99
CA ASP A 293 -33.81 -39.50 18.34
C ASP A 293 -34.10 -38.09 17.82
N PRO A 294 -35.35 -37.79 17.40
CA PRO A 294 -35.73 -36.42 17.11
C PRO A 294 -35.61 -35.56 18.37
N GLY A 295 -34.92 -34.43 18.28
CA GLY A 295 -34.59 -33.62 19.45
C GLY A 295 -33.67 -32.46 19.11
N THR A 296 -33.36 -31.63 20.11
CA THR A 296 -32.35 -30.57 19.99
C THR A 296 -31.15 -30.94 20.82
N TYR A 297 -29.99 -31.05 20.17
CA TYR A 297 -28.74 -31.51 20.76
C TYR A 297 -27.74 -30.35 20.87
N ARG A 298 -26.95 -30.31 21.95
CA ARG A 298 -25.77 -29.43 22.02
C ARG A 298 -24.58 -30.18 21.45
N VAL A 299 -24.12 -29.74 20.29
CA VAL A 299 -22.96 -30.32 19.61
C VAL A 299 -21.78 -29.39 19.83
N LYS A 300 -20.72 -29.88 20.49
CA LYS A 300 -19.48 -29.14 20.74
C LYS A 300 -18.34 -29.77 19.95
N ALA A 301 -17.58 -28.97 19.23
CA ALA A 301 -16.39 -29.38 18.52
C ALA A 301 -15.14 -28.76 19.17
N ARG A 302 -14.08 -29.55 19.35
CA ARG A 302 -12.78 -29.09 19.87
C ARG A 302 -11.67 -29.51 18.91
N LEU A 303 -10.79 -28.58 18.56
CA LEU A 303 -9.61 -28.84 17.73
C LEU A 303 -8.37 -28.28 18.43
N LYS A 304 -7.26 -29.02 18.43
CA LYS A 304 -6.02 -28.60 19.10
C LYS A 304 -5.52 -27.30 18.46
N GLY A 305 -5.28 -26.27 19.29
CA GLY A 305 -4.85 -24.95 18.83
C GLY A 305 -5.98 -23.98 18.48
N TYR A 306 -7.24 -24.31 18.82
CA TYR A 306 -8.40 -23.46 18.57
C TYR A 306 -9.36 -23.49 19.77
N ASP A 307 -10.15 -22.42 19.90
CA ASP A 307 -11.27 -22.39 20.84
C ASP A 307 -12.33 -23.43 20.48
N ALA A 308 -12.92 -24.04 21.50
CA ALA A 308 -14.00 -25.00 21.30
C ALA A 308 -15.31 -24.27 20.94
N ILE A 309 -16.01 -24.76 19.92
CA ILE A 309 -17.25 -24.16 19.41
C ILE A 309 -18.42 -25.06 19.75
N GLU A 310 -19.51 -24.50 20.27
CA GLU A 310 -20.75 -25.23 20.58
C GLU A 310 -21.94 -24.68 19.79
N LYS A 311 -22.78 -25.56 19.25
CA LYS A 311 -24.00 -25.22 18.50
C LYS A 311 -25.17 -26.09 18.97
N LYS A 312 -26.38 -25.52 18.97
CA LYS A 312 -27.62 -26.29 19.12
C LYS A 312 -28.09 -26.78 17.76
N VAL A 313 -28.30 -28.09 17.61
CA VAL A 313 -28.71 -28.71 16.35
C VAL A 313 -30.03 -29.43 16.55
N LYS A 314 -31.04 -29.04 15.76
CA LYS A 314 -32.35 -29.71 15.76
C LYS A 314 -32.35 -30.85 14.75
N VAL A 315 -32.58 -32.06 15.24
CA VAL A 315 -32.77 -33.26 14.41
C VAL A 315 -34.26 -33.61 14.39
N ASN A 316 -34.79 -33.83 13.18
CA ASN A 316 -36.18 -34.22 12.98
C ASN A 316 -36.24 -35.67 12.48
N SER A 317 -37.32 -36.39 12.80
CA SER A 317 -37.59 -37.72 12.27
C SER A 317 -37.55 -37.72 10.73
N ASN A 318 -36.98 -38.77 10.14
CA ASN A 318 -36.84 -38.95 8.69
C ASN A 318 -36.10 -37.83 7.95
N ARG A 319 -35.27 -37.03 8.66
CA ARG A 319 -34.41 -36.02 8.04
C ARG A 319 -32.96 -36.20 8.47
N LYS A 320 -32.04 -35.88 7.56
CA LYS A 320 -30.62 -35.70 7.88
C LYS A 320 -30.38 -34.23 8.20
N ALA A 321 -29.92 -33.94 9.41
CA ALA A 321 -29.35 -32.67 9.78
C ALA A 321 -27.86 -32.68 9.45
N VAL A 322 -27.33 -31.59 8.92
CA VAL A 322 -25.89 -31.43 8.68
C VAL A 322 -25.43 -30.17 9.43
N VAL A 323 -24.36 -30.27 10.19
CA VAL A 323 -23.76 -29.15 10.93
C VAL A 323 -22.26 -29.10 10.67
N THR A 324 -21.75 -27.92 10.35
CA THR A 324 -20.31 -27.70 10.12
C THR A 324 -19.73 -26.75 11.17
N PHE A 325 -18.59 -27.10 11.75
CA PHE A 325 -17.80 -26.29 12.67
C PHE A 325 -16.58 -25.72 11.96
N TYR A 326 -16.52 -24.39 11.87
CA TYR A 326 -15.38 -23.68 11.29
C TYR A 326 -14.54 -23.14 12.44
N PHE A 327 -13.32 -23.67 12.58
CA PHE A 327 -12.36 -23.18 13.54
C PHE A 327 -11.57 -22.02 12.90
N GLU A 328 -11.91 -20.80 13.29
CA GLU A 328 -11.15 -19.61 12.86
C GLU A 328 -9.75 -19.64 13.52
N TRP A 329 -8.68 -19.65 12.73
CA TRP A 329 -7.33 -19.34 13.24
C TRP A 329 -7.33 -17.92 13.83
N GLU A 330 -6.75 -17.77 15.02
CA GLU A 330 -6.95 -16.63 15.91
C GLU A 330 -6.64 -15.23 15.34
N LYS A 331 -7.53 -14.31 15.72
CA LYS A 331 -7.55 -12.85 15.53
C LYS A 331 -6.54 -12.12 16.45
N THR A 332 -5.27 -12.51 16.47
CA THR A 332 -4.25 -11.72 17.22
C THR A 332 -3.55 -10.69 16.35
N LYS A 333 -3.59 -10.86 15.02
CA LYS A 333 -2.94 -9.97 14.05
C LYS A 333 -3.93 -9.40 13.03
N GLY A 334 -3.84 -8.10 12.78
CA GLY A 334 -4.51 -7.43 11.66
C GLY A 334 -3.53 -7.22 10.50
N ARG A 335 -4.04 -6.74 9.36
CA ARG A 335 -3.21 -6.31 8.21
C ARG A 335 -3.30 -4.81 8.05
N LEU A 336 -2.19 -4.17 7.74
CA LEU A 336 -2.15 -2.74 7.42
C LEU A 336 -1.85 -2.55 5.92
N TYR A 337 -2.67 -1.75 5.28
CA TYR A 337 -2.51 -1.28 3.91
C TYR A 337 -2.41 0.25 3.94
N VAL A 338 -1.46 0.83 3.23
CA VAL A 338 -1.16 2.26 3.25
C VAL A 338 -1.10 2.74 1.81
N THR A 339 -2.09 3.55 1.43
CA THR A 339 -2.15 4.21 0.13
C THR A 339 -1.69 5.65 0.30
N THR A 340 -0.85 6.14 -0.62
CA THR A 340 -0.27 7.48 -0.50
C THR A 340 -0.49 8.31 -1.75
N GLN A 341 -0.66 9.63 -1.56
CA GLN A 341 -0.68 10.62 -2.63
C GLN A 341 0.35 11.71 -2.31
N PRO A 342 1.32 11.99 -3.18
CA PRO A 342 1.60 11.33 -4.45
C PRO A 342 1.97 9.84 -4.27
N ALA A 343 1.83 9.05 -5.34
CA ALA A 343 2.30 7.66 -5.35
C ALA A 343 3.81 7.58 -5.03
N ASP A 344 4.32 6.42 -4.62
CA ASP A 344 5.76 6.19 -4.32
C ASP A 344 6.30 6.93 -3.08
N CYS A 345 5.47 7.20 -2.07
CA CYS A 345 5.98 7.66 -0.78
C CYS A 345 6.69 6.52 -0.02
N THR A 346 7.68 6.86 0.80
CA THR A 346 8.27 5.95 1.79
C THR A 346 7.34 5.81 2.99
N ILE A 347 7.06 4.58 3.41
CA ILE A 347 6.18 4.26 4.53
C ILE A 347 7.00 3.55 5.61
N LYS A 348 6.93 4.03 6.85
CA LYS A 348 7.56 3.42 8.02
C LYS A 348 6.52 3.25 9.13
N ILE A 349 6.49 2.07 9.74
CA ILE A 349 5.76 1.84 10.98
C ILE A 349 6.75 2.13 12.10
N LEU A 350 6.47 3.15 12.91
CA LEU A 350 7.38 3.55 13.98
C LEU A 350 7.39 2.49 15.09
N ASP A 351 8.54 2.35 15.75
CA ASP A 351 8.75 1.54 16.96
C ASP A 351 8.60 0.02 16.79
N ILE A 352 8.58 -0.51 15.55
CA ILE A 352 8.59 -1.96 15.29
C ILE A 352 9.59 -2.36 14.20
N THR A 353 9.98 -3.64 14.21
CA THR A 353 10.98 -4.23 13.32
C THR A 353 10.36 -5.34 12.47
N PRO A 354 9.36 -4.99 11.64
CA PRO A 354 9.57 -5.16 10.19
C PRO A 354 9.32 -3.87 9.41
N LYS A 355 10.02 -3.70 8.27
CA LYS A 355 9.72 -2.64 7.30
C LYS A 355 8.32 -2.84 6.73
N TYR A 356 7.62 -1.74 6.47
CA TYR A 356 6.30 -1.79 5.85
C TYR A 356 6.36 -2.47 4.49
N VAL A 357 5.43 -3.39 4.27
CA VAL A 357 5.07 -3.97 2.97
C VAL A 357 3.55 -3.97 2.90
N ASP A 358 3.00 -3.91 1.70
CA ASP A 358 1.54 -3.84 1.56
C ASP A 358 0.86 -5.08 2.15
N GLY A 359 -0.14 -4.85 3.01
CA GLY A 359 -0.82 -5.90 3.75
C GLY A 359 0.02 -6.54 4.88
N ILE A 360 1.02 -5.83 5.40
CA ILE A 360 1.87 -6.28 6.53
C ILE A 360 1.01 -6.70 7.73
N LYS A 361 1.35 -7.85 8.32
CA LYS A 361 0.68 -8.40 9.50
C LYS A 361 1.25 -7.79 10.77
N LEU A 362 0.39 -7.18 11.58
CA LEU A 362 0.74 -6.54 12.84
C LEU A 362 -0.13 -7.09 13.96
N ASP A 363 0.41 -7.18 15.17
CA ASP A 363 -0.38 -7.54 16.33
C ASP A 363 -1.51 -6.51 16.55
N ALA A 364 -2.60 -6.89 17.20
CA ALA A 364 -3.67 -5.95 17.50
C ALA A 364 -3.14 -4.87 18.47
N GLY A 365 -3.25 -3.59 18.08
CA GLY A 365 -2.60 -2.51 18.82
C GLY A 365 -2.72 -1.14 18.17
N GLN A 366 -2.13 -0.14 18.82
CA GLN A 366 -1.99 1.22 18.27
C GLN A 366 -0.61 1.36 17.64
N TYR A 367 -0.56 1.92 16.45
CA TYR A 367 0.66 2.13 15.67
C TYR A 367 0.71 3.58 15.18
N ARG A 368 1.93 4.02 14.84
CA ARG A 368 2.15 5.32 14.19
C ARG A 368 2.81 5.07 12.85
N ILE A 369 2.16 5.53 11.78
CA ILE A 369 2.61 5.34 10.41
C ILE A 369 3.21 6.65 9.92
N GLN A 370 4.52 6.67 9.72
CA GLN A 370 5.21 7.77 9.08
C GLN A 370 5.17 7.57 7.56
N VAL A 371 4.66 8.58 6.85
CA VAL A 371 4.68 8.64 5.40
C VAL A 371 5.50 9.85 4.98
N SER A 372 6.55 9.62 4.18
CA SER A 372 7.47 10.65 3.71
C SER A 372 7.72 10.54 2.21
N LYS A 373 8.01 11.66 1.57
CA LYS A 373 8.50 11.72 0.21
C LYS A 373 9.32 13.00 0.05
N THR A 374 10.39 12.94 -0.74
CA THR A 374 11.20 14.11 -1.10
C THR A 374 10.32 15.23 -1.63
N ASP A 375 10.52 16.45 -1.13
CA ASP A 375 9.75 17.67 -1.43
C ASP A 375 8.30 17.70 -0.92
N TYR A 376 7.92 16.77 -0.04
CA TYR A 376 6.62 16.75 0.62
C TYR A 376 6.77 16.85 2.14
N ILE A 377 5.73 17.38 2.80
CA ILE A 377 5.67 17.45 4.26
C ILE A 377 5.38 16.05 4.80
N THR A 378 6.35 15.45 5.50
CA THR A 378 6.18 14.17 6.19
C THR A 378 4.98 14.21 7.15
N ARG A 379 4.12 13.19 7.07
CA ARG A 379 2.97 12.99 7.96
C ARG A 379 3.21 11.79 8.86
N ILE A 380 2.70 11.85 10.09
CA ILE A 380 2.64 10.72 11.01
C ILE A 380 1.18 10.53 11.40
N GLU A 381 0.61 9.39 11.01
CA GLU A 381 -0.79 9.05 11.29
C GLU A 381 -0.87 7.99 12.39
N PRO A 382 -1.60 8.23 13.49
CA PRO A 382 -1.94 7.17 14.43
C PRO A 382 -2.97 6.24 13.80
N ILE A 383 -2.79 4.93 13.95
CA ILE A 383 -3.73 3.93 13.46
C ILE A 383 -3.93 2.82 14.48
N ARG A 384 -5.17 2.37 14.63
CA ARG A 384 -5.48 1.17 15.41
C ARG A 384 -5.61 -0.01 14.48
N VAL A 385 -4.84 -1.06 14.75
CA VAL A 385 -4.96 -2.35 14.06
C VAL A 385 -5.72 -3.32 14.98
N SER A 386 -6.81 -3.88 14.49
CA SER A 386 -7.58 -4.91 15.17
C SER A 386 -7.29 -6.28 14.57
N GLY A 387 -7.29 -7.33 15.39
CA GLY A 387 -7.05 -8.69 14.92
C GLY A 387 -8.09 -9.19 13.93
N GLY A 388 -7.66 -9.82 12.83
CA GLY A 388 -8.55 -10.33 11.78
C GLY A 388 -9.13 -9.28 10.82
N GLU A 389 -8.74 -8.01 10.97
CA GLU A 389 -9.16 -6.90 10.12
C GLU A 389 -8.01 -6.42 9.21
N GLY A 390 -8.37 -5.95 8.02
CA GLY A 390 -7.49 -5.16 7.15
C GLY A 390 -7.80 -3.69 7.39
N VAL A 391 -6.79 -2.90 7.73
CA VAL A 391 -6.90 -1.48 7.98
C VAL A 391 -6.26 -0.74 6.82
N ASP A 392 -7.06 0.03 6.09
CA ASP A 392 -6.60 0.90 5.02
C ASP A 392 -6.35 2.31 5.56
N LEU A 393 -5.11 2.77 5.45
CA LEU A 393 -4.71 4.13 5.77
C LEU A 393 -4.40 4.86 4.47
N TYR A 394 -5.18 5.89 4.16
CA TYR A 394 -4.87 6.81 3.07
C TYR A 394 -4.17 8.06 3.62
N VAL A 395 -2.99 8.38 3.07
CA VAL A 395 -2.22 9.55 3.47
C VAL A 395 -1.89 10.40 2.24
N GLU A 396 -2.49 11.58 2.18
CA GLU A 396 -2.10 12.60 1.22
C GLU A 396 -1.02 13.49 1.84
N LEU A 397 0.17 13.50 1.25
CA LEU A 397 1.20 14.46 1.58
C LEU A 397 0.97 15.74 0.78
N LYS A 398 1.00 16.87 1.49
CA LYS A 398 1.07 18.17 0.84
C LYS A 398 2.50 18.40 0.38
N LYS A 399 2.64 18.84 -0.87
CA LYS A 399 3.92 19.30 -1.39
C LYS A 399 4.42 20.40 -0.46
N ASP A 400 5.63 20.25 0.04
CA ASP A 400 6.23 21.29 0.86
C ASP A 400 6.69 22.38 -0.10
N SER A 401 5.83 23.38 -0.33
CA SER A 401 6.13 24.55 -1.15
C SER A 401 7.30 25.37 -0.59
N ALA A 402 7.79 25.09 0.62
CA ALA A 402 9.03 25.64 1.15
C ALA A 402 10.28 24.81 0.76
N ARG A 403 10.14 23.57 0.26
CA ARG A 403 11.27 22.66 -0.09
C ARG A 403 11.50 22.49 -1.59
N THR A 404 10.66 23.07 -2.45
CA THR A 404 10.86 23.04 -3.90
C THR A 404 11.84 24.13 -4.34
N GLY A 405 13.13 23.79 -4.42
CA GLY A 405 14.09 24.46 -5.30
C GLY A 405 14.44 25.93 -5.03
N GLN A 406 14.16 26.48 -3.85
CA GLN A 406 14.72 27.77 -3.46
C GLN A 406 15.73 27.60 -2.34
N ASN A 407 16.96 28.05 -2.58
CA ASN A 407 17.88 28.42 -1.51
C ASN A 407 17.14 29.41 -0.62
N TRP A 408 16.84 29.04 0.62
CA TRP A 408 16.29 30.01 1.56
C TRP A 408 17.42 30.92 1.99
N LYS A 409 17.17 32.23 1.98
CA LYS A 409 18.17 33.24 2.35
C LYS A 409 17.74 33.90 3.65
N ASP A 410 18.57 33.78 4.68
CA ASP A 410 18.33 34.44 5.96
C ASP A 410 18.28 35.96 5.75
N PRO A 411 17.19 36.65 6.15
CA PRO A 411 17.03 38.07 5.86
C PRO A 411 18.02 38.96 6.63
N VAL A 412 18.57 38.49 7.76
CA VAL A 412 19.51 39.26 8.58
C VAL A 412 20.91 39.18 8.00
N THR A 413 21.40 37.97 7.78
CA THR A 413 22.80 37.72 7.39
C THR A 413 22.98 37.63 5.88
N GLY A 414 21.93 37.23 5.15
CA GLY A 414 22.01 36.86 3.75
C GLY A 414 22.53 35.43 3.53
N MET A 415 22.61 34.61 4.58
CA MET A 415 23.05 33.22 4.49
C MET A 415 22.09 32.38 3.65
N GLU A 416 22.58 31.75 2.60
CA GLU A 416 21.83 30.76 1.82
C GLU A 416 21.91 29.38 2.50
N VAL A 417 20.77 28.72 2.62
CA VAL A 417 20.69 27.32 3.07
C VAL A 417 20.07 26.44 1.98
N VAL A 418 20.55 25.20 1.93
CA VAL A 418 20.17 24.16 0.99
C VAL A 418 19.45 23.05 1.75
N TRP A 419 18.38 22.51 1.15
CA TRP A 419 17.67 21.37 1.70
C TRP A 419 18.47 20.08 1.47
N VAL A 420 18.78 19.38 2.56
CA VAL A 420 19.40 18.05 2.55
C VAL A 420 18.29 17.02 2.82
N PRO A 421 17.99 16.12 1.87
CA PRO A 421 16.90 15.16 2.02
C PRO A 421 17.21 14.15 3.14
N GLU A 422 16.16 13.56 3.72
CA GLU A 422 16.36 12.44 4.64
C GLU A 422 16.94 11.22 3.90
N GLY A 423 17.74 10.42 4.59
CA GLY A 423 18.34 9.23 3.99
C GLY A 423 19.21 8.47 4.95
N CYS A 424 19.69 7.31 4.49
CA CYS A 424 20.63 6.48 5.21
C CYS A 424 21.90 6.28 4.38
N TYR A 425 23.05 6.18 5.05
CA TYR A 425 24.35 6.00 4.41
C TYR A 425 25.29 5.20 5.28
N GLN A 426 26.37 4.72 4.67
CA GLN A 426 27.47 4.07 5.38
C GLN A 426 28.43 5.16 5.85
N MET A 427 28.42 5.45 7.16
CA MET A 427 29.26 6.46 7.79
C MET A 427 30.65 5.89 8.10
N GLY A 428 31.69 6.67 7.83
CA GLY A 428 33.08 6.30 8.11
C GLY A 428 33.84 5.74 6.91
N SER A 429 34.98 5.13 7.19
CA SER A 429 35.88 4.59 6.15
C SER A 429 36.61 3.34 6.61
N SER A 430 36.57 2.29 5.79
CA SER A 430 37.33 1.05 6.03
C SER A 430 38.83 1.25 5.87
N SER A 431 39.25 2.17 5.00
CA SER A 431 40.64 2.54 4.73
C SER A 431 41.13 3.77 5.50
N GLY A 432 40.25 4.42 6.27
CA GLY A 432 40.56 5.61 7.08
C GLY A 432 41.25 5.31 8.41
N ASP A 433 41.36 6.35 9.24
CA ASP A 433 41.95 6.26 10.57
C ASP A 433 41.09 5.39 11.53
N PRO A 434 41.66 4.89 12.65
CA PRO A 434 40.92 4.01 13.57
C PRO A 434 39.63 4.60 14.13
N ASP A 435 39.55 5.92 14.27
CA ASP A 435 38.36 6.59 14.80
C ASP A 435 37.31 6.94 13.73
N GLU A 436 37.59 6.56 12.47
CA GLU A 436 36.63 6.53 11.34
C GLU A 436 35.99 5.14 11.17
N LYS A 437 36.27 4.20 12.10
CA LYS A 437 35.82 2.81 12.08
C LYS A 437 34.96 2.48 13.30
N PRO A 438 34.06 1.49 13.20
CA PRO A 438 33.71 0.74 11.99
C PRO A 438 32.87 1.57 11.01
N VAL A 439 32.87 1.18 9.74
CA VAL A 439 31.84 1.62 8.79
C VAL A 439 30.50 1.05 9.27
N HIS A 440 29.49 1.90 9.42
CA HIS A 440 28.19 1.51 9.95
C HIS A 440 27.06 2.34 9.33
N GLU A 441 25.85 1.78 9.32
CA GLU A 441 24.69 2.46 8.75
C GLU A 441 24.15 3.55 9.70
N VAL A 442 24.05 4.76 9.18
CA VAL A 442 23.44 5.92 9.86
C VAL A 442 22.34 6.49 8.99
N CYS A 443 21.20 6.82 9.59
CA CYS A 443 20.11 7.54 8.97
C CYS A 443 19.96 8.93 9.57
N VAL A 444 19.81 9.93 8.73
CA VAL A 444 19.51 11.30 9.13
C VAL A 444 18.13 11.72 8.64
N GLU A 445 17.41 12.47 9.47
CA GLU A 445 16.22 13.19 9.03
C GLU A 445 16.61 14.32 8.07
N GLY A 446 15.68 14.81 7.26
CA GLY A 446 15.96 15.91 6.35
C GLY A 446 16.16 17.22 7.12
N PHE A 447 17.16 18.01 6.72
CA PHE A 447 17.51 19.27 7.37
C PHE A 447 17.95 20.32 6.35
N TRP A 448 17.91 21.59 6.75
CA TRP A 448 18.52 22.68 5.99
C TRP A 448 19.95 22.91 6.47
N MET A 449 20.90 23.09 5.55
CA MET A 449 22.31 23.36 5.85
C MET A 449 22.82 24.54 5.05
N GLY A 450 23.69 25.36 5.65
CA GLY A 450 24.38 26.45 4.99
C GLY A 450 25.05 25.97 3.70
N LYS A 451 24.75 26.67 2.60
CA LYS A 451 25.34 26.42 1.29
C LYS A 451 26.88 26.55 1.30
N TYR A 452 27.36 27.41 2.18
CA TYR A 452 28.77 27.75 2.40
C TYR A 452 29.08 27.71 3.91
N GLU A 453 30.37 27.71 4.24
CA GLU A 453 30.88 28.13 5.55
C GLU A 453 30.35 29.53 5.90
N VAL A 454 30.16 29.84 7.19
CA VAL A 454 29.77 31.19 7.62
C VAL A 454 30.86 32.17 7.20
N THR A 455 30.48 33.23 6.46
CA THR A 455 31.48 34.17 5.94
C THR A 455 31.84 35.26 6.95
N GLN A 456 32.98 35.92 6.75
CA GLN A 456 33.40 37.07 7.56
C GLN A 456 32.36 38.21 7.52
N GLY A 457 31.72 38.44 6.37
CA GLY A 457 30.64 39.41 6.23
C GLY A 457 29.42 39.05 7.06
N GLN A 458 28.98 37.78 7.02
CA GLN A 458 27.86 37.27 7.82
C GLN A 458 28.18 37.34 9.32
N TRP A 459 29.40 36.97 9.71
CA TRP A 459 29.88 37.06 11.08
C TRP A 459 29.79 38.50 11.63
N LYS A 460 30.34 39.48 10.89
CA LYS A 460 30.36 40.89 11.30
C LYS A 460 28.97 41.47 11.53
N LYS A 461 27.96 41.05 10.75
CA LYS A 461 26.57 41.51 10.93
C LYS A 461 26.01 41.16 12.31
N ILE A 462 26.42 40.04 12.89
CA ILE A 462 25.89 39.56 14.19
C ILE A 462 26.82 39.90 15.36
N MET A 463 28.14 39.82 15.14
CA MET A 463 29.14 39.88 16.20
C MET A 463 29.96 41.18 16.23
N SER A 464 29.78 42.06 15.24
CA SER A 464 30.41 43.39 15.11
C SER A 464 31.94 43.44 15.05
N SER A 465 32.63 42.31 15.28
CA SER A 465 34.09 42.16 15.18
C SER A 465 34.44 41.12 14.12
N ASN A 466 35.69 41.10 13.64
CA ASN A 466 36.19 40.05 12.75
C ASN A 466 37.40 39.33 13.39
N PRO A 467 37.24 38.09 13.87
CA PRO A 467 38.30 37.35 14.54
C PRO A 467 39.31 36.76 13.56
N SER A 468 39.00 36.72 12.26
CA SER A 468 39.81 36.05 11.25
C SER A 468 41.21 36.66 11.11
N LYS A 469 42.19 35.76 10.98
CA LYS A 469 43.58 36.06 10.63
C LYS A 469 43.66 36.53 9.18
N PHE A 470 42.99 35.84 8.26
CA PHE A 470 43.00 36.12 6.83
C PHE A 470 41.83 37.05 6.47
N ARG A 471 42.05 38.35 6.61
CA ARG A 471 41.02 39.39 6.39
C ARG A 471 40.89 39.80 4.92
N SER A 472 40.70 38.81 4.06
CA SER A 472 40.77 38.97 2.61
C SER A 472 39.47 39.47 1.97
N GLY A 473 38.34 39.45 2.69
CA GLY A 473 37.07 39.99 2.22
C GLY A 473 35.85 39.36 2.89
N ASP A 474 34.67 39.92 2.62
CA ASP A 474 33.41 39.52 3.28
C ASP A 474 32.88 38.15 2.84
N ASP A 475 33.32 37.67 1.67
CA ASP A 475 32.96 36.38 1.09
C ASP A 475 33.96 35.25 1.44
N TYR A 476 34.90 35.50 2.35
CA TYR A 476 35.80 34.46 2.87
C TYR A 476 35.18 33.82 4.11
N PRO A 477 35.48 32.55 4.43
CA PRO A 477 35.00 31.94 5.66
C PRO A 477 35.52 32.71 6.88
N VAL A 478 34.70 32.80 7.91
CA VAL A 478 35.17 33.24 9.21
C VAL A 478 35.99 32.11 9.84
N GLU A 479 37.26 32.40 10.12
CA GLU A 479 38.17 31.52 10.85
C GLU A 479 38.73 32.19 12.10
N THR A 480 39.55 31.45 12.88
CA THR A 480 40.04 31.86 14.21
C THR A 480 38.89 32.01 15.21
N ILE A 481 37.88 31.14 15.08
CA ILE A 481 36.75 31.04 16.01
C ILE A 481 36.79 29.72 16.76
N SER A 482 36.31 29.74 18.00
CA SER A 482 36.13 28.54 18.81
C SER A 482 34.70 28.03 18.70
N TRP A 483 34.46 26.80 19.15
CA TRP A 483 33.10 26.25 19.25
C TRP A 483 32.21 27.13 20.14
N ASN A 484 32.75 27.65 21.24
CA ASN A 484 32.04 28.57 22.12
C ASN A 484 31.66 29.89 21.42
N ASP A 485 32.51 30.40 20.52
CA ASP A 485 32.20 31.60 19.73
C ASP A 485 31.10 31.32 18.70
N ALA A 486 31.12 30.14 18.07
CA ALA A 486 30.06 29.72 17.15
C ALA A 486 28.70 29.63 17.86
N GLN A 487 28.64 29.08 19.08
CA GLN A 487 27.42 29.06 19.89
C GLN A 487 26.93 30.47 20.28
N GLN A 488 27.85 31.39 20.59
CA GLN A 488 27.49 32.80 20.83
C GLN A 488 26.91 33.46 19.58
N TYR A 489 27.52 33.22 18.41
CA TYR A 489 27.00 33.68 17.13
C TYR A 489 25.58 33.16 16.87
N ILE A 490 25.35 31.85 17.07
CA ILE A 490 24.04 31.21 16.92
C ILE A 490 23.01 31.85 17.86
N SER A 491 23.36 32.06 19.12
CA SER A 491 22.47 32.66 20.12
C SER A 491 22.05 34.08 19.72
N LYS A 492 22.99 34.92 19.28
CA LYS A 492 22.69 36.29 18.82
C LYS A 492 21.92 36.30 17.50
N LEU A 493 22.27 35.43 16.56
CA LEU A 493 21.55 35.30 15.30
C LEU A 493 20.10 34.91 15.55
N LYS A 494 19.84 34.00 16.48
CA LYS A 494 18.48 33.63 16.89
C LYS A 494 17.70 34.82 17.46
N GLN A 495 18.34 35.65 18.28
CA GLN A 495 17.71 36.86 18.82
C GLN A 495 17.34 37.88 17.73
N GLN A 496 18.15 37.99 16.67
CA GLN A 496 17.93 38.97 15.61
C GLN A 496 16.98 38.47 14.50
N SER A 497 17.13 37.22 14.07
CA SER A 497 16.38 36.65 12.95
C SER A 497 15.08 35.94 13.38
N GLY A 498 14.95 35.57 14.65
CA GLY A 498 13.87 34.70 15.15
C GLY A 498 13.99 33.23 14.69
N ASN A 499 14.95 32.92 13.83
CA ASN A 499 15.18 31.58 13.30
C ASN A 499 16.09 30.76 14.22
N SER A 500 15.85 29.45 14.29
CA SER A 500 16.63 28.56 15.14
C SER A 500 17.72 27.88 14.32
N PHE A 501 18.96 28.35 14.48
CA PHE A 501 20.15 27.74 13.88
C PHE A 501 20.88 26.83 14.88
N SER A 502 21.66 25.89 14.37
CA SER A 502 22.58 25.04 15.15
C SER A 502 23.83 24.71 14.34
N LEU A 503 24.88 24.20 14.99
CA LEU A 503 25.92 23.47 14.27
C LEU A 503 25.34 22.15 13.72
N PRO A 504 25.89 21.62 12.62
CA PRO A 504 25.54 20.27 12.18
C PRO A 504 26.03 19.23 13.20
N THR A 505 25.31 18.11 13.32
CA THR A 505 25.91 16.92 13.92
C THR A 505 26.98 16.34 12.99
N GLU A 506 27.91 15.58 13.55
CA GLU A 506 28.96 14.89 12.78
C GLU A 506 28.36 14.00 11.68
N ALA A 507 27.23 13.36 11.99
CA ALA A 507 26.49 12.52 11.04
C ALA A 507 25.78 13.33 9.95
N GLN A 508 25.16 14.47 10.28
CA GLN A 508 24.55 15.37 9.30
C GLN A 508 25.60 15.93 8.35
N TRP A 509 26.76 16.31 8.88
CA TRP A 509 27.85 16.88 8.11
C TRP A 509 28.39 15.87 7.08
N GLU A 510 28.73 14.64 7.49
CA GLU A 510 29.29 13.66 6.54
C GLU A 510 28.24 13.20 5.50
N TYR A 511 26.98 13.06 5.91
CA TYR A 511 25.89 12.76 4.98
C TYR A 511 25.75 13.82 3.88
N ALA A 512 25.78 15.11 4.27
CA ALA A 512 25.72 16.22 3.35
C ALA A 512 26.96 16.27 2.46
N ALA A 513 28.17 16.15 3.02
CA ALA A 513 29.43 16.12 2.27
C ALA A 513 29.38 15.04 1.16
N ARG A 514 28.86 13.86 1.48
CA ARG A 514 28.66 12.73 0.57
C ARG A 514 27.48 12.88 -0.39
N SER A 515 27.04 14.10 -0.73
CA SER A 515 25.94 14.33 -1.67
C SER A 515 24.64 13.58 -1.32
N GLY A 516 24.31 13.50 -0.03
CA GLY A 516 23.17 12.72 0.46
C GLY A 516 23.48 11.23 0.64
N GLY A 517 24.71 10.91 1.06
CA GLY A 517 25.10 9.54 1.43
C GLY A 517 25.71 8.68 0.33
N ARG A 518 26.14 9.27 -0.79
CA ARG A 518 26.89 8.58 -1.85
C ARG A 518 28.27 8.15 -1.38
N ASP A 519 28.82 7.13 -2.02
CA ASP A 519 30.20 6.71 -1.76
C ASP A 519 31.18 7.62 -2.50
N GLN A 520 31.68 8.65 -1.81
CA GLN A 520 32.60 9.65 -2.33
C GLN A 520 33.71 9.91 -1.30
N ILE A 521 34.95 10.04 -1.78
CA ILE A 521 36.10 10.31 -0.93
C ILE A 521 36.08 11.76 -0.43
N TYR A 522 35.77 12.70 -1.33
CA TYR A 522 35.67 14.14 -1.07
C TYR A 522 34.24 14.62 -1.34
N ALA A 523 33.90 15.80 -0.85
CA ALA A 523 32.57 16.33 -1.05
C ALA A 523 32.34 16.70 -2.53
N GLY A 524 31.50 15.93 -3.22
CA GLY A 524 31.20 16.14 -4.64
C GLY A 524 31.95 15.24 -5.61
N GLY A 525 32.92 14.44 -5.16
CA GLY A 525 33.62 13.51 -6.05
C GLY A 525 34.87 12.88 -5.44
N ASN A 526 35.70 12.32 -6.31
CA ASN A 526 36.95 11.67 -5.94
C ASN A 526 38.19 12.43 -6.42
N ASP A 527 37.99 13.53 -7.16
CA ASP A 527 39.03 14.46 -7.54
C ASP A 527 39.11 15.57 -6.48
N VAL A 528 40.24 15.65 -5.77
CA VAL A 528 40.43 16.61 -4.67
C VAL A 528 40.58 18.04 -5.21
N ASP A 529 41.15 18.23 -6.40
CA ASP A 529 41.46 19.55 -6.93
C ASP A 529 40.22 20.31 -7.40
N SER A 530 39.20 19.62 -7.88
CA SER A 530 37.92 20.23 -8.26
C SER A 530 37.12 20.75 -7.07
N VAL A 531 37.18 20.05 -5.92
CA VAL A 531 36.25 20.32 -4.80
C VAL A 531 36.89 20.98 -3.58
N ALA A 532 38.23 20.95 -3.46
CA ALA A 532 38.89 21.37 -2.22
C ALA A 532 39.97 22.45 -2.39
N TRP A 533 39.97 23.37 -1.43
CA TRP A 533 41.14 24.20 -1.12
C TRP A 533 41.96 23.51 -0.02
N TYR A 534 43.11 22.96 -0.37
CA TYR A 534 43.95 22.17 0.52
C TYR A 534 45.43 22.55 0.34
N TYR A 535 46.34 21.92 1.09
CA TYR A 535 47.75 22.33 1.18
C TYR A 535 48.41 22.64 -0.18
N SER A 536 48.22 21.80 -1.19
CA SER A 536 48.92 21.94 -2.47
C SER A 536 48.38 23.06 -3.36
N ASN A 537 47.12 23.47 -3.20
CA ASN A 537 46.48 24.42 -4.12
C ASN A 537 45.96 25.71 -3.44
N SER A 538 46.04 25.81 -2.12
CA SER A 538 45.51 26.94 -1.35
C SER A 538 46.44 28.15 -1.24
N GLY A 539 47.70 28.04 -1.67
CA GLY A 539 48.69 29.11 -1.47
C GLY A 539 48.86 29.51 0.02
N SER A 540 48.63 28.58 0.95
CA SER A 540 48.69 28.80 2.40
C SER A 540 47.69 29.84 2.96
N ASN A 541 46.51 29.94 2.35
CA ASN A 541 45.49 30.92 2.75
C ASN A 541 44.06 30.36 2.60
N THR A 542 43.09 30.90 3.35
CA THR A 542 41.66 30.68 3.08
C THR A 542 41.25 31.34 1.77
N HIS A 543 40.23 30.81 1.12
CA HIS A 543 39.73 31.29 -0.17
C HIS A 543 38.25 31.70 -0.07
N ARG A 544 37.78 32.48 -1.06
CA ARG A 544 36.36 32.85 -1.14
C ARG A 544 35.51 31.58 -1.17
N VAL A 545 34.42 31.57 -0.42
CA VAL A 545 33.50 30.43 -0.41
C VAL A 545 32.89 30.23 -1.81
N GLY A 546 32.67 28.98 -2.20
CA GLY A 546 31.94 28.63 -3.41
C GLY A 546 32.72 28.77 -4.72
N THR A 547 34.05 28.86 -4.68
CA THR A 547 34.87 28.93 -5.91
C THR A 547 35.33 27.57 -6.44
N LYS A 548 35.18 26.51 -5.64
CA LYS A 548 35.37 25.11 -6.04
C LYS A 548 34.02 24.49 -6.44
N ASP A 549 34.05 23.30 -7.02
CA ASP A 549 32.83 22.61 -7.41
C ASP A 549 32.00 22.22 -6.17
N PRO A 550 30.66 22.35 -6.23
CA PRO A 550 29.80 21.90 -5.16
C PRO A 550 29.66 20.37 -5.15
N ASN A 551 29.17 19.84 -4.04
CA ASN A 551 28.68 18.47 -4.01
C ASN A 551 27.35 18.30 -4.76
N GLY A 552 26.85 17.06 -4.87
CA GLY A 552 25.62 16.74 -5.59
C GLY A 552 24.33 17.32 -5.00
N LEU A 553 24.40 18.01 -3.86
CA LEU A 553 23.30 18.76 -3.26
C LEU A 553 23.42 20.28 -3.54
N GLY A 554 24.52 20.76 -4.13
CA GLY A 554 24.79 22.18 -4.32
C GLY A 554 25.41 22.86 -3.09
N ILE A 555 26.01 22.09 -2.18
CA ILE A 555 26.72 22.61 -1.00
C ILE A 555 28.21 22.63 -1.30
N TYR A 556 28.87 23.74 -0.96
CA TYR A 556 30.26 24.01 -1.31
C TYR A 556 31.19 23.87 -0.10
N ASP A 557 32.49 23.79 -0.39
CA ASP A 557 33.60 23.87 0.57
C ASP A 557 33.49 22.84 1.71
N MET A 558 32.88 21.69 1.45
CA MET A 558 32.79 20.60 2.42
C MET A 558 34.03 19.70 2.42
N SER A 559 35.03 20.01 1.58
CA SER A 559 36.36 19.43 1.62
C SER A 559 37.37 20.57 1.51
N GLY A 560 38.17 20.81 2.55
CA GLY A 560 39.15 21.90 2.57
C GLY A 560 38.57 23.26 2.95
N ASN A 561 39.27 24.32 2.56
CA ASN A 561 39.11 25.70 3.03
C ASN A 561 39.29 25.84 4.55
N VAL A 562 38.30 25.53 5.38
CA VAL A 562 38.47 25.45 6.84
C VAL A 562 37.81 24.22 7.45
N TRP A 563 38.41 23.73 8.54
CA TRP A 563 37.77 22.72 9.39
C TRP A 563 36.51 23.30 10.01
N GLU A 564 35.48 22.49 10.15
CA GLU A 564 34.19 22.96 10.63
C GLU A 564 33.78 22.32 11.94
N TRP A 565 33.41 23.17 12.90
CA TRP A 565 32.82 22.72 14.16
C TRP A 565 31.51 21.97 13.95
N CYS A 566 31.41 20.79 14.56
CA CYS A 566 30.16 20.05 14.73
C CYS A 566 29.66 20.18 16.18
N GLU A 567 28.38 19.86 16.39
CA GLU A 567 27.76 19.85 17.72
C GLU A 567 28.39 18.78 18.64
N ASP A 568 28.83 17.66 18.05
CA ASP A 568 29.33 16.48 18.74
C ASP A 568 30.55 16.74 19.63
N VAL A 569 30.53 16.10 20.79
CA VAL A 569 31.70 15.82 21.61
C VAL A 569 32.50 14.71 20.93
N TYR A 570 33.78 14.96 20.72
CA TYR A 570 34.67 13.96 20.14
C TYR A 570 34.87 12.79 21.11
N ASP A 571 34.55 11.60 20.63
CA ASP A 571 34.97 10.32 21.20
C ASP A 571 35.52 9.44 20.07
N LYS A 572 36.71 8.88 20.30
CA LYS A 572 37.37 7.93 19.37
C LYS A 572 36.53 6.67 19.11
N ASN A 573 35.66 6.30 20.06
CA ASN A 573 34.80 5.13 19.99
C ASN A 573 33.35 5.48 19.59
N ALA A 574 33.09 6.72 19.13
CA ALA A 574 31.75 7.20 18.81
C ALA A 574 31.01 6.25 17.85
N TYR A 575 31.66 5.81 16.77
CA TYR A 575 31.04 5.04 15.70
C TYR A 575 30.51 3.68 16.17
N SER A 576 31.21 3.02 17.09
CA SER A 576 30.74 1.78 17.71
C SER A 576 29.55 1.98 18.66
N ARG A 577 29.29 3.22 19.08
CA ARG A 577 28.19 3.59 20.00
C ARG A 577 27.06 4.35 19.30
N HIS A 578 27.21 4.68 18.02
CA HIS A 578 26.18 5.39 17.28
C HIS A 578 24.89 4.59 17.24
N VAL A 579 23.80 5.25 17.62
CA VAL A 579 22.47 4.76 17.30
C VAL A 579 22.20 4.99 15.81
N ARG A 580 21.36 4.14 15.22
CA ARG A 580 21.12 4.18 13.77
C ARG A 580 20.52 5.52 13.28
N ASN A 581 19.64 6.15 14.04
CA ASN A 581 18.90 7.33 13.56
C ASN A 581 19.37 8.60 14.29
N ASN A 582 19.83 9.59 13.52
CA ASN A 582 20.35 10.89 13.97
C ASN A 582 21.34 10.78 15.15
N PRO A 583 22.41 9.97 15.06
CA PRO A 583 23.37 9.86 16.14
C PRO A 583 24.03 11.22 16.40
N VAL A 584 24.18 11.50 17.69
CA VAL A 584 24.95 12.63 18.20
C VAL A 584 25.58 12.22 19.54
N ILE A 585 26.86 12.48 19.72
CA ILE A 585 27.57 12.24 20.98
C ILE A 585 27.67 13.57 21.72
N THR A 586 26.98 13.70 22.85
CA THR A 586 26.93 14.96 23.62
C THR A 586 27.73 14.94 24.92
N SER A 587 28.33 13.79 25.28
CA SER A 587 29.04 13.61 26.54
C SER A 587 30.19 12.60 26.40
N GLY A 588 31.10 12.60 27.39
CA GLY A 588 32.18 11.60 27.49
C GLY A 588 33.56 12.04 26.99
N GLY A 589 33.72 13.29 26.52
CA GLY A 589 34.99 13.82 26.01
C GLY A 589 35.20 15.30 26.31
N ASN A 590 36.45 15.77 26.21
CA ASN A 590 36.87 17.15 26.49
C ASN A 590 37.11 17.99 25.20
N SER A 591 36.76 17.45 24.04
CA SER A 591 36.96 18.07 22.73
C SER A 591 35.68 17.98 21.91
N ARG A 592 35.55 18.85 20.91
CA ARG A 592 34.47 18.86 19.93
C ARG A 592 34.98 18.33 18.60
N VAL A 593 34.08 17.74 17.84
CA VAL A 593 34.38 17.21 16.50
C VAL A 593 34.61 18.36 15.52
N LEU A 594 35.59 18.16 14.66
CA LEU A 594 35.83 18.96 13.46
C LEU A 594 35.68 18.09 12.22
N ARG A 595 35.14 18.65 11.13
CA ARG A 595 35.00 17.96 9.84
C ARG A 595 35.55 18.78 8.67
N GLY A 596 35.88 18.11 7.57
CA GLY A 596 36.17 18.73 6.26
C GLY A 596 37.63 19.01 5.93
N GLY A 597 38.54 19.06 6.91
CA GLY A 597 39.90 19.50 6.63
C GLY A 597 39.97 21.01 6.36
N GLY A 598 41.15 21.53 6.00
CA GLY A 598 41.29 22.95 5.66
C GLY A 598 42.45 23.22 4.71
N TRP A 599 42.64 24.49 4.38
CA TRP A 599 43.63 24.99 3.41
C TRP A 599 45.07 24.51 3.65
N ARG A 600 45.42 24.13 4.88
CA ARG A 600 46.76 23.67 5.27
C ARG A 600 46.94 22.16 5.33
N ASN A 601 45.89 21.40 5.01
CA ASN A 601 45.86 19.95 5.18
C ASN A 601 46.14 19.23 3.87
N ASP A 602 46.83 18.09 3.95
CA ASP A 602 47.05 17.20 2.80
C ASP A 602 45.74 16.54 2.32
N PRO A 603 45.68 15.99 1.11
CA PRO A 603 44.49 15.34 0.56
C PRO A 603 43.86 14.30 1.50
N GLY A 604 44.69 13.52 2.21
CA GLY A 604 44.20 12.50 3.17
C GLY A 604 43.39 13.07 4.34
N ARG A 605 43.49 14.38 4.59
CA ARG A 605 42.87 15.10 5.72
C ARG A 605 41.71 16.02 5.32
N VAL A 606 41.30 16.00 4.04
CA VAL A 606 40.11 16.72 3.53
C VAL A 606 39.01 15.78 3.05
N ARG A 607 39.14 14.48 3.37
CA ARG A 607 38.15 13.44 3.04
C ARG A 607 36.86 13.65 3.85
N ALA A 608 35.72 13.27 3.28
CA ALA A 608 34.43 13.37 3.95
C ALA A 608 34.38 12.58 5.27
N ALA A 609 35.10 11.46 5.36
CA ALA A 609 35.15 10.62 6.56
C ALA A 609 36.19 11.07 7.59
N ASP A 610 37.13 11.97 7.27
CA ASP A 610 38.21 12.38 8.19
C ASP A 610 37.62 13.11 9.41
N ARG A 611 38.19 12.84 10.59
CA ARG A 611 37.71 13.36 11.87
C ARG A 611 38.79 14.16 12.57
N GLY A 612 38.56 15.46 12.69
CA GLY A 612 39.38 16.33 13.51
C GLY A 612 38.79 16.47 14.92
N ARG A 613 39.61 16.99 15.85
CA ARG A 613 39.14 17.38 17.17
C ARG A 613 39.89 18.58 17.71
N SER A 614 39.20 19.39 18.50
CA SER A 614 39.82 20.47 19.26
C SER A 614 38.96 20.84 20.47
N SER A 615 39.57 21.41 21.50
CA SER A 615 38.83 21.87 22.70
C SER A 615 37.90 23.03 22.36
N ALA A 616 36.74 23.10 23.02
CA ALA A 616 35.66 24.01 22.66
C ALA A 616 36.02 25.52 22.71
N GLY A 617 37.08 25.90 23.44
CA GLY A 617 37.57 27.28 23.53
C GLY A 617 38.78 27.61 22.64
N ILE A 618 39.31 26.64 21.89
CA ILE A 618 40.49 26.86 21.05
C ILE A 618 40.09 27.57 19.75
N ARG A 619 40.88 28.59 19.38
CA ARG A 619 40.76 29.34 18.13
C ARG A 619 41.98 29.05 17.26
N ASN A 620 41.76 28.66 16.00
CA ASN A 620 42.84 28.41 15.04
C ASN A 620 42.49 28.97 13.67
N SER A 621 43.50 29.38 12.90
CA SER A 621 43.28 30.09 11.64
C SER A 621 42.89 29.22 10.44
N PHE A 622 42.46 28.00 10.73
CA PHE A 622 42.00 27.02 9.77
C PHE A 622 40.71 26.34 10.27
N ILE A 623 40.08 26.90 11.32
CA ILE A 623 38.83 26.41 11.88
C ILE A 623 37.75 27.50 11.74
N GLY A 624 36.66 27.14 11.07
CA GLY A 624 35.42 27.88 10.97
C GLY A 624 34.22 26.97 11.29
N PHE A 625 33.08 27.25 10.66
CA PHE A 625 31.85 26.48 10.85
C PHE A 625 30.82 26.81 9.77
N ARG A 626 29.81 25.93 9.62
CA ARG A 626 28.55 26.20 8.92
C ARG A 626 27.37 25.92 9.85
N LEU A 627 26.17 26.33 9.43
CA LEU A 627 24.96 26.21 10.24
C LEU A 627 23.90 25.33 9.59
N CYS A 628 23.18 24.59 10.43
CA CYS A 628 21.90 24.00 10.09
C CYS A 628 20.76 24.93 10.53
N LEU A 629 19.64 24.90 9.81
CA LEU A 629 18.43 25.66 10.14
C LEU A 629 17.29 24.71 10.54
N SER A 630 16.80 24.87 11.77
CA SER A 630 15.63 24.17 12.27
C SER A 630 14.38 24.89 11.77
N ARG A 631 13.64 24.24 10.85
CA ARG A 631 12.27 24.53 10.37
C ARG A 631 11.89 26.02 10.40
N VAL A 632 11.90 26.67 9.24
CA VAL A 632 11.42 28.06 9.06
C VAL A 632 10.02 28.18 9.67
N ARG A 633 9.84 29.06 10.65
CA ARG A 633 8.49 29.52 11.02
C ARG A 633 8.06 30.46 9.90
N GLN A 634 7.14 30.00 9.06
CA GLN A 634 6.38 30.90 8.20
C GLN A 634 5.33 31.62 9.04
#